data_AF-F0J835-F1
#
_entry.id   AF-F0J835-F1
#
_cell.length_a   1.000
_cell.length_b   1.000
_cell.length_c   1.000
_cell.angle_alpha   90.00
_cell.angle_beta   90.00
_cell.angle_gamma   90.00
#
_symmetry.space_group_name_H-M   'P 1'
#
loop_
_entity.id
_entity.type
_entity.pdbx_description
1 polymer ?
#
loop_
_entity_poly.entity_id
_entity_poly.type
_entity_poly.pdbx_seq_one_letter_code
_entity_poly.pdbx_strand_id
1 'polypeptide(L)'
;MRQRSSIFDDPRSPLDVSDFKPAVGKQRRPAPAAIDEVSSKGRFQSREPEPVAPTQATDDQSSTKRRPMVYRTGRNKVFSVKTDPATADAFYAIAQENGWKAAETFEKAIAALKRELAK
;
A
#
# COMPACT_ATOMS: atom_id res chain seq x y z
N MET A 1 -6.43 38.46 5.28
CA MET A 1 -7.11 37.16 5.11
C MET A 1 -8.17 37.31 4.03
N ARG A 2 -8.14 36.54 2.94
CA ARG A 2 -9.18 36.61 1.89
C ARG A 2 -10.36 35.73 2.30
N GLN A 3 -11.52 36.34 2.46
CA GLN A 3 -12.78 35.68 2.81
C GLN A 3 -13.20 34.76 1.66
N ARG A 4 -13.54 33.50 1.97
CA ARG A 4 -13.93 32.49 0.97
C ARG A 4 -15.33 32.83 0.45
N SER A 5 -15.54 32.76 -0.86
CA SER A 5 -16.86 32.92 -1.47
C SER A 5 -17.78 31.79 -0.98
N SER A 6 -18.76 32.15 -0.15
CA SER A 6 -19.82 31.24 0.29
C SER A 6 -20.92 31.22 -0.77
N ILE A 7 -21.18 30.05 -1.34
CA ILE A 7 -22.30 29.82 -2.29
C ILE A 7 -23.67 29.89 -1.58
N PHE A 8 -23.69 29.89 -0.25
CA PHE A 8 -24.92 29.89 0.54
C PHE A 8 -25.43 31.30 0.91
N ASP A 9 -24.66 32.36 0.62
CA ASP A 9 -25.01 33.75 0.96
C ASP A 9 -25.62 34.54 -0.21
N ASP A 10 -25.83 33.94 -1.39
CA ASP A 10 -26.47 34.64 -2.52
C ASP A 10 -28.01 34.55 -2.42
N PRO A 11 -28.73 35.66 -2.13
CA PRO A 11 -30.19 35.65 -1.96
C PRO A 11 -30.96 35.51 -3.29
N ARG A 12 -30.28 35.46 -4.44
CA ARG A 12 -30.93 35.49 -5.77
C ARG A 12 -31.40 34.15 -6.30
N SER A 13 -30.95 33.04 -5.71
CA SER A 13 -31.43 31.69 -6.03
C SER A 13 -31.32 30.79 -4.80
N PRO A 14 -32.36 30.67 -3.95
CA PRO A 14 -32.38 29.63 -2.94
C PRO A 14 -32.20 28.28 -3.65
N LEU A 15 -31.27 27.46 -3.16
CA LEU A 15 -31.03 26.11 -3.67
C LEU A 15 -32.32 25.30 -3.48
N ASP A 16 -33.05 25.07 -4.57
CA ASP A 16 -34.29 24.28 -4.52
C ASP A 16 -33.95 22.80 -4.34
N VAL A 17 -34.28 22.29 -3.17
CA VAL A 17 -34.07 20.89 -2.76
C VAL A 17 -35.38 20.09 -2.78
N SER A 18 -36.47 20.68 -3.28
CA SER A 18 -37.81 20.06 -3.29
C SER A 18 -37.85 18.80 -4.16
N ASP A 19 -36.97 18.70 -5.14
CA ASP A 19 -36.83 17.55 -6.04
C ASP A 19 -36.01 16.40 -5.45
N PHE A 20 -35.34 16.62 -4.30
CA PHE A 20 -34.58 15.59 -3.60
C PHE A 20 -35.52 14.66 -2.80
N LYS A 21 -36.34 13.89 -3.51
CA LYS A 21 -37.26 12.91 -2.92
C LYS A 21 -36.65 11.50 -3.00
N PRO A 22 -36.81 10.65 -1.97
CA PRO A 22 -36.40 9.26 -2.03
C PRO A 22 -37.03 8.56 -3.23
N ALA A 23 -36.24 7.80 -3.98
CA ALA A 23 -36.76 7.04 -5.11
C ALA A 23 -37.85 6.05 -4.62
N VAL A 24 -39.06 6.17 -5.17
CA VAL A 24 -40.19 5.33 -4.79
C VAL A 24 -40.07 4.01 -5.55
N GLY A 25 -39.43 3.02 -4.93
CA GLY A 25 -39.33 1.66 -5.44
C GLY A 25 -37.93 1.06 -5.35
N LYS A 26 -37.83 -0.27 -5.51
CA LYS A 26 -36.54 -0.94 -5.65
C LYS A 26 -35.99 -0.60 -7.02
N GLN A 27 -34.92 0.19 -7.09
CA GLN A 27 -34.21 0.39 -8.35
C GLN A 27 -33.77 -0.97 -8.89
N ARG A 28 -34.24 -1.31 -10.09
CA ARG A 28 -33.90 -2.56 -10.74
C ARG A 28 -32.45 -2.48 -11.18
N ARG A 29 -31.56 -3.09 -10.40
CA ARG A 29 -30.15 -3.25 -10.78
C ARG A 29 -30.11 -3.92 -12.16
N PRO A 30 -29.38 -3.36 -13.14
CA PRO A 30 -29.15 -4.02 -14.41
C PRO A 30 -28.52 -5.40 -14.20
N ALA A 31 -28.72 -6.31 -15.15
CA ALA A 31 -28.04 -7.60 -15.11
C ALA A 31 -26.51 -7.39 -15.05
N PRO A 32 -25.76 -8.18 -14.28
CA PRO A 32 -24.31 -8.02 -14.12
C PRO A 32 -23.55 -7.90 -15.44
N ALA A 33 -23.92 -8.70 -16.45
CA ALA A 33 -23.31 -8.68 -17.78
C ALA A 33 -23.39 -7.30 -18.48
N ALA A 34 -24.48 -6.56 -18.28
CA ALA A 34 -24.63 -5.22 -18.85
C ALA A 34 -23.73 -4.19 -18.15
N ILE A 35 -23.43 -4.41 -16.86
CA ILE A 35 -22.52 -3.56 -16.09
C ILE A 35 -21.08 -3.81 -16.53
N ASP A 36 -20.71 -5.06 -16.80
CA ASP A 36 -19.37 -5.45 -17.26
C ASP A 36 -19.07 -4.92 -18.67
N GLU A 37 -20.07 -4.96 -19.57
CA GLU A 37 -19.95 -4.40 -20.92
C GLU A 37 -19.71 -2.87 -20.91
N VAL A 38 -20.43 -2.14 -20.05
CA VAL A 38 -20.24 -0.68 -19.91
C VAL A 38 -18.87 -0.37 -19.28
N SER A 39 -18.48 -1.13 -18.25
CA SER A 39 -17.22 -0.91 -17.54
C SER A 39 -16.00 -1.17 -18.43
N SER A 40 -16.03 -2.27 -19.20
CA SER A 40 -14.99 -2.60 -20.17
C SER A 40 -14.86 -1.55 -21.28
N LYS A 41 -15.97 -1.05 -21.84
CA LYS A 41 -15.96 0.06 -22.81
C LYS A 41 -15.38 1.35 -22.22
N GLY A 42 -15.65 1.63 -20.93
CA GLY A 42 -15.15 2.80 -20.21
C GLY A 42 -13.70 2.69 -19.70
N ARG A 43 -12.98 1.60 -20.01
CA ARG A 43 -11.66 1.26 -19.42
C ARG A 43 -11.65 1.19 -17.89
N PHE A 44 -12.81 0.97 -17.28
CA PHE A 44 -12.93 0.65 -15.86
C PHE A 44 -12.74 -0.86 -15.70
N GLN A 45 -11.49 -1.28 -15.59
CA GLN A 45 -11.18 -2.66 -15.27
C GLN A 45 -11.29 -2.92 -13.77
N SER A 46 -11.82 -4.09 -13.39
CA SER A 46 -11.87 -4.51 -12.00
C SER A 46 -10.45 -4.64 -11.45
N ARG A 47 -10.28 -4.27 -10.18
CA ARG A 47 -9.05 -4.49 -9.42
C ARG A 47 -9.05 -5.82 -8.68
N GLU A 48 -10.17 -6.54 -8.73
CA GLU A 48 -10.22 -7.88 -8.19
C GLU A 48 -9.30 -8.78 -9.03
N PRO A 49 -8.42 -9.55 -8.38
CA PRO A 49 -7.64 -10.55 -9.10
C PRO A 49 -8.62 -11.53 -9.76
N GLU A 50 -8.39 -11.86 -11.03
CA GLU A 50 -9.09 -12.97 -11.66
C GLU A 50 -8.94 -14.20 -10.76
N PRO A 51 -10.03 -14.98 -10.53
CA PRO A 51 -9.96 -16.15 -9.70
C PRO A 51 -8.94 -17.10 -10.32
N VAL A 52 -7.80 -17.21 -9.65
CA VAL A 52 -6.68 -18.04 -10.05
C VAL A 52 -7.20 -19.47 -10.10
N ALA A 53 -7.23 -20.07 -11.29
CA ALA A 53 -7.45 -21.51 -11.42
C ALA A 53 -6.42 -22.24 -10.53
N PRO A 54 -6.79 -23.33 -9.86
CA PRO A 54 -5.86 -24.03 -8.96
C PRO A 54 -4.68 -24.61 -9.75
N THR A 55 -3.55 -23.90 -9.62
CA THR A 55 -2.19 -24.40 -9.46
C THR A 55 -1.65 -25.30 -10.58
N GLN A 56 -0.93 -24.69 -11.52
CA GLN A 56 0.40 -25.21 -11.87
C GLN A 56 1.42 -24.31 -11.19
N ALA A 57 2.18 -24.90 -10.26
CA ALA A 57 3.31 -24.25 -9.63
C ALA A 57 4.34 -23.93 -10.71
N THR A 58 4.35 -22.69 -11.18
CA THR A 58 5.55 -22.11 -11.77
C THR A 58 6.37 -21.56 -10.62
N ASP A 59 7.36 -22.35 -10.21
CA ASP A 59 8.60 -21.79 -9.68
C ASP A 59 9.09 -20.67 -10.62
N ASP A 60 9.74 -19.65 -10.07
CA ASP A 60 10.39 -18.54 -10.78
C ASP A 60 9.52 -17.36 -11.25
N GLN A 61 8.77 -16.77 -10.33
CA GLN A 61 8.70 -15.31 -10.28
C GLN A 61 9.30 -14.86 -8.95
N SER A 62 10.57 -14.50 -8.98
CA SER A 62 11.29 -13.85 -7.89
C SER A 62 10.62 -12.52 -7.58
N SER A 63 9.54 -12.57 -6.78
CA SER A 63 8.99 -11.36 -6.20
C SER A 63 10.14 -10.70 -5.43
N THR A 64 10.60 -9.53 -5.88
CA THR A 64 11.57 -8.66 -5.20
C THR A 64 11.01 -8.12 -3.87
N LYS A 65 9.96 -8.75 -3.34
CA LYS A 65 9.28 -8.36 -2.13
C LYS A 65 9.92 -9.13 -0.98
N ARG A 66 10.98 -8.53 -0.42
CA ARG A 66 11.64 -9.02 0.80
C ARG A 66 10.57 -9.32 1.86
N ARG A 67 10.66 -10.51 2.48
CA ARG A 67 9.69 -10.95 3.48
C ARG A 67 9.65 -9.94 4.65
N PRO A 68 8.46 -9.49 5.10
CA PRO A 68 8.37 -8.52 6.18
C PRO A 68 8.81 -9.16 7.49
N MET A 69 9.88 -8.62 8.07
CA MET A 69 10.42 -9.03 9.35
C MET A 69 9.93 -8.04 10.43
N VAL A 70 8.89 -8.39 11.21
CA VAL A 70 8.29 -7.47 12.21
C VAL A 70 8.48 -8.02 13.63
N TYR A 71 9.26 -7.35 14.49
CA TYR A 71 9.12 -7.45 15.96
C TYR A 71 8.50 -6.14 16.45
N ARG A 72 7.47 -6.22 17.30
CA ARG A 72 6.89 -5.05 17.94
C ARG A 72 7.70 -4.73 19.21
N THR A 73 8.64 -3.80 19.12
CA THR A 73 9.26 -3.18 20.29
C THR A 73 9.15 -1.66 20.17
N GLY A 74 8.33 -1.06 21.04
CA GLY A 74 7.88 0.33 20.92
C GLY A 74 8.90 1.42 21.31
N ARG A 75 10.21 1.13 21.35
CA ARG A 75 11.27 2.08 21.74
C ARG A 75 12.38 2.24 20.70
N ASN A 76 12.16 1.80 19.47
CA ASN A 76 13.17 1.87 18.43
C ASN A 76 13.18 3.25 17.76
N LYS A 77 14.37 3.77 17.44
CA LYS A 77 14.56 5.00 16.65
C LYS A 77 14.85 4.62 15.19
N VAL A 78 14.31 5.39 14.24
CA VAL A 78 14.62 5.22 12.82
C VAL A 78 16.03 5.76 12.53
N PHE A 79 16.83 4.95 11.85
CA PHE A 79 18.15 5.32 11.32
C PHE A 79 18.11 5.24 9.80
N SER A 80 18.45 6.34 9.12
CA SER A 80 18.48 6.44 7.66
C SER A 80 19.91 6.73 7.20
N VAL A 81 20.43 5.91 6.29
CA VAL A 81 21.77 6.07 5.71
C VAL A 81 21.69 5.87 4.19
N LYS A 82 22.48 6.66 3.45
CA LYS A 82 22.70 6.41 2.02
C LYS A 82 23.82 5.37 1.89
N THR A 83 23.58 4.32 1.11
CA THR A 83 24.53 3.24 0.91
C THR A 83 24.51 2.79 -0.54
N ASP A 84 25.59 2.13 -0.97
CA ASP A 84 25.62 1.42 -2.23
C ASP A 84 24.64 0.24 -2.24
N PRO A 85 23.97 -0.08 -3.36
CA PRO A 85 23.03 -1.20 -3.43
C PRO A 85 23.66 -2.54 -3.04
N ALA A 86 24.91 -2.80 -3.45
CA ALA A 86 25.59 -4.05 -3.14
C ALA A 86 25.79 -4.24 -1.62
N THR A 87 26.12 -3.16 -0.91
CA THR A 87 26.25 -3.19 0.56
C THR A 87 24.90 -3.42 1.24
N ALA A 88 23.82 -2.81 0.72
CA ALA A 88 22.48 -3.07 1.23
C ALA A 88 22.09 -4.54 1.04
N ASP A 89 22.34 -5.10 -0.14
CA ASP A 89 22.03 -6.49 -0.44
C ASP A 89 22.82 -7.46 0.45
N ALA A 90 24.12 -7.21 0.64
CA ALA A 90 24.95 -7.99 1.55
C ALA A 90 24.42 -7.96 3.00
N PHE A 91 23.99 -6.79 3.48
CA PHE A 91 23.40 -6.65 4.81
C PHE A 91 22.12 -7.47 4.98
N TYR A 92 21.24 -7.46 3.97
CA TYR A 92 20.01 -8.26 4.00
C TYR A 92 20.29 -9.76 3.81
N ALA A 93 21.31 -10.14 3.04
CA ALA A 93 21.73 -11.53 2.90
C ALA A 93 22.17 -12.11 4.25
N ILE A 94 23.03 -11.39 4.99
CA ILE A 94 23.47 -11.78 6.34
C ILE A 94 22.27 -11.93 7.27
N ALA A 95 21.31 -10.99 7.21
CA ALA A 95 20.09 -11.08 8.01
C ALA A 95 19.27 -12.33 7.68
N GLN A 96 19.12 -12.66 6.40
CA GLN A 96 18.36 -13.81 5.94
C GLN A 96 19.03 -15.14 6.32
N GLU A 97 20.34 -15.27 6.10
CA GLU A 97 21.12 -16.46 6.42
C GLU A 97 21.04 -16.82 7.90
N ASN A 98 21.04 -15.81 8.77
CA ASN A 98 21.00 -15.99 10.21
C ASN A 98 19.59 -15.94 10.81
N GLY A 99 18.55 -15.73 9.98
CA GLY A 99 17.17 -15.55 10.43
C GLY A 99 16.93 -14.30 11.28
N TRP A 100 17.81 -13.30 11.20
CA TRP A 100 17.73 -12.04 11.94
C TRP A 100 16.86 -11.01 11.22
N LYS A 101 16.36 -10.03 11.98
CA LYS A 101 15.74 -8.83 11.41
C LYS A 101 16.78 -7.75 11.15
N ALA A 102 16.51 -6.86 10.20
CA ALA A 102 17.41 -5.74 9.90
C ALA A 102 17.88 -4.96 11.14
N ALA A 103 17.00 -4.65 12.09
CA ALA A 103 17.39 -3.95 13.32
C ALA A 103 18.36 -4.80 14.19
N GLU A 104 18.10 -6.09 14.34
CA GLU A 104 18.96 -7.01 15.09
C GLU A 104 20.30 -7.23 14.40
N THR A 105 20.30 -7.39 13.08
CA THR A 105 21.52 -7.48 12.26
C THR A 105 22.36 -6.22 12.43
N PHE A 106 21.74 -5.03 12.47
CA PHE A 106 22.44 -3.79 12.70
C PHE A 106 23.09 -3.73 14.10
N GLU A 107 22.37 -4.12 15.15
CA GLU A 107 22.94 -4.19 16.51
C GLU A 107 24.15 -5.12 16.60
N LYS A 108 24.05 -6.30 15.97
CA LYS A 108 25.15 -7.27 15.87
C LYS A 108 26.33 -6.74 15.05
N ALA A 109 26.06 -6.06 13.94
CA ALA A 109 27.09 -5.43 13.11
C ALA A 109 27.86 -4.35 13.89
N ILE A 110 27.17 -3.51 14.67
CA ILE A 110 27.82 -2.51 15.53
C ILE A 110 28.65 -3.18 16.63
N ALA A 111 28.15 -4.26 17.24
CA ALA A 111 28.91 -5.02 18.24
C ALA A 111 30.17 -5.65 17.63
N ALA A 112 30.09 -6.21 16.43
CA ALA A 112 31.23 -6.75 15.69
C ALA A 112 32.25 -5.66 15.36
N LEU A 113 31.80 -4.53 14.79
CA LEU A 113 32.65 -3.39 14.46
C LEU A 113 33.38 -2.83 15.69
N LYS A 114 32.69 -2.71 16.83
CA LYS A 114 33.32 -2.29 18.10
C LYS A 114 34.41 -3.26 18.55
N ARG A 115 34.24 -4.56 18.37
CA ARG A 115 35.25 -5.57 18.72
C ARG A 115 36.48 -5.46 17.82
N GLU A 116 36.27 -5.21 16.53
CA GLU A 116 37.37 -5.06 15.57
C GLU A 116 38.17 -3.76 15.79
N LEU A 117 37.49 -2.65 16.12
CA LEU A 117 38.12 -1.35 16.36
C LEU A 117 38.72 -1.18 17.76
N ALA A 118 38.36 -2.03 18.72
CA ALA A 118 38.95 -2.04 20.06
C ALA A 118 40.29 -2.80 20.13
N LYS A 119 40.78 -3.28 18.98
CA LYS A 119 42.07 -3.92 18.81
C LYS A 119 43.10 -2.90 18.34
#